data_AF-A0A7V0YZC6-F1
#
_entry.id   AF-A0A7V0YZC6-F1
#
_cell.length_a   1.000
_cell.length_b   1.000
_cell.length_c   1.000
_cell.angle_alpha   90.00
_cell.angle_beta   90.00
_cell.angle_gamma   90.00
#
_symmetry.space_group_name_H-M   'P 1'
#
loop_
_entity.id
_entity.type
_entity.pdbx_description
1 polymer ?
#
loop_
_entity_poly.entity_id
_entity_poly.type
_entity_poly.pdbx_seq_one_letter_code
_entity_poly.pdbx_strand_id
1 'polypeptide(L)' 'MKKVVIDCDVGVDDAMALILAFRSRVLEVKAITGVNGNVPLDRVFENIQKVLSLIRPASHPLITKGAD' A
#
# COMPACT_ATOMS: atom_id res chain seq x y z
N MET A 1 -15.30 6.07 -10.24
CA MET A 1 -14.01 5.92 -9.54
C MET A 1 -14.28 5.83 -8.05
N LYS A 2 -13.94 4.72 -7.39
CA LYS A 2 -14.20 4.47 -5.96
C LYS A 2 -12.95 4.83 -5.16
N LYS A 3 -13.10 5.71 -4.19
CA LYS A 3 -12.02 6.09 -3.27
C LYS A 3 -11.85 5.01 -2.22
N VAL A 4 -10.60 4.61 -1.98
CA VAL A 4 -10.27 3.54 -1.03
C VAL A 4 -9.09 3.92 -0.15
N VAL A 5 -9.11 3.36 1.07
CA VAL A 5 -7.96 3.25 1.97
C VAL A 5 -7.63 1.77 2.06
N ILE A 6 -6.34 1.44 2.00
CA ILE A 6 -5.86 0.05 2.06
C ILE A 6 -5.04 -0.09 3.34
N ASP A 7 -5.42 -1.02 4.19
CA ASP A 7 -4.67 -1.42 5.40
C ASP A 7 -4.09 -2.81 5.16
N CYS A 8 -2.77 -2.96 5.29
CA CYS A 8 -2.10 -4.26 5.10
C CYS A 8 -0.72 -4.34 5.78
N ASP A 9 -0.21 -5.56 5.95
CA ASP A 9 1.15 -5.88 6.42
C ASP A 9 2.15 -6.01 5.26
N VAL A 10 1.71 -5.92 4.01
CA VAL A 10 2.58 -5.75 2.84
C VAL A 10 3.52 -6.96 2.67
N GLY A 11 2.91 -8.15 2.70
CA GLY A 11 3.48 -9.37 2.16
C GLY A 11 3.60 -9.33 0.63
N VAL A 12 3.95 -10.48 0.04
CA VAL A 12 4.13 -10.58 -1.42
C VAL A 12 2.80 -10.35 -2.16
N ASP A 13 1.72 -10.94 -1.66
CA ASP A 13 0.37 -10.82 -2.20
C ASP A 13 -0.21 -9.42 -2.02
N ASP A 14 0.03 -8.75 -0.90
CA ASP A 14 -0.34 -7.35 -0.70
C ASP A 14 0.41 -6.41 -1.63
N ALA A 15 1.70 -6.64 -1.84
CA ALA A 15 2.50 -5.86 -2.78
C ALA A 15 1.90 -5.98 -4.19
N MET A 16 1.50 -7.18 -4.60
CA MET A 16 0.78 -7.40 -5.87
C MET A 16 -0.58 -6.70 -5.87
N ALA A 17 -1.35 -6.77 -4.79
CA ALA A 17 -2.64 -6.10 -4.66
C ALA A 17 -2.52 -4.57 -4.75
N LEU A 18 -1.50 -3.97 -4.13
CA LEU A 18 -1.19 -2.55 -4.23
C LEU A 18 -0.87 -2.18 -5.68
N ILE A 19 0.00 -2.93 -6.36
CA ILE A 19 0.31 -2.69 -7.78
C ILE A 19 -0.97 -2.70 -8.63
N LEU A 20 -1.84 -3.70 -8.43
CA LEU A 20 -3.12 -3.80 -9.14
C LEU A 20 -4.06 -2.64 -8.79
N ALA A 21 -4.13 -2.25 -7.52
CA ALA A 21 -4.98 -1.15 -7.06
C ALA A 21 -4.59 0.19 -7.69
N PHE A 22 -3.29 0.50 -7.77
CA PHE A 22 -2.81 1.72 -8.43
C PHE A 22 -2.92 1.70 -9.95
N ARG A 23 -3.00 0.53 -10.57
CA ARG A 23 -3.23 0.37 -12.02
C ARG A 23 -4.72 0.28 -12.38
N SER A 24 -5.59 0.14 -11.39
CA SER A 24 -7.02 0.04 -11.59
C SER A 24 -7.60 1.36 -12.08
N ARG A 25 -8.46 1.29 -13.12
CA ARG A 25 -9.23 2.44 -13.61
C ARG A 25 -10.49 2.71 -12.79
N VAL A 26 -10.82 1.84 -11.84
CA VAL A 26 -12.02 1.96 -11.01
C VAL A 26 -11.71 2.38 -9.58
N LEU A 27 -10.45 2.32 -9.15
CA LEU A 27 -10.02 2.70 -7.80
C LEU A 27 -9.19 3.98 -7.79
N GLU A 28 -9.36 4.77 -6.73
CA GLU A 28 -8.47 5.88 -6.39
C GLU A 28 -7.96 5.65 -4.97
N VAL A 29 -6.70 5.21 -4.84
CA VAL A 29 -6.06 4.94 -3.55
C VAL A 29 -5.73 6.27 -2.89
N LYS A 30 -6.39 6.58 -1.77
CA LYS A 30 -6.19 7.84 -1.03
C LYS A 30 -5.14 7.70 0.07
N ALA A 31 -5.08 6.54 0.70
CA ALA A 31 -4.15 6.24 1.77
C ALA A 31 -3.79 4.76 1.81
N ILE A 32 -2.60 4.48 2.33
CA ILE A 32 -2.13 3.15 2.70
C ILE A 32 -1.76 3.21 4.19
N THR A 33 -2.28 2.29 4.98
CA THR A 33 -1.94 2.14 6.39
C THR A 33 -1.25 0.79 6.59
N GLY A 34 -0.14 0.80 7.32
CA GLY A 34 0.66 -0.40 7.59
C GLY A 34 0.36 -0.96 8.98
N VAL A 35 0.04 -2.25 9.08
CA VAL A 35 -0.20 -2.97 10.35
C VAL A 35 0.76 -4.15 10.48
N ASN A 36 1.09 -4.56 11.69
CA ASN A 36 1.88 -5.76 11.91
C ASN A 36 1.09 -7.03 11.55
N GLY A 37 1.75 -8.01 10.94
CA GLY A 37 1.13 -9.28 10.54
C GLY A 37 2.16 -10.34 10.17
N ASN A 38 2.06 -10.90 8.97
CA ASN A 38 3.04 -11.87 8.44
C ASN A 38 4.42 -11.23 8.14
N VAL A 39 4.45 -9.90 8.05
CA VAL A 39 5.63 -9.07 7.91
C VAL A 39 5.69 -8.12 9.12
N PRO A 40 6.85 -8.02 9.80
CA PRO A 40 7.01 -7.13 10.94
C PRO A 40 6.93 -5.67 10.52
N LEU A 41 6.38 -4.81 11.40
CA LEU A 41 5.96 -3.45 11.06
C LEU A 41 7.08 -2.55 10.50
N ASP A 42 8.32 -2.79 10.92
CA ASP A 42 9.52 -2.14 10.36
C ASP A 42 9.68 -2.41 8.86
N ARG A 43 9.46 -3.64 8.43
CA ARG A 43 9.54 -4.05 7.02
C ARG A 43 8.33 -3.65 6.20
N VAL A 44 7.16 -3.50 6.82
CA VAL A 44 5.92 -3.07 6.13
C VAL A 44 6.14 -1.72 5.45
N PHE A 45 6.68 -0.71 6.16
CA PHE A 45 6.91 0.62 5.58
C PHE A 45 7.97 0.62 4.49
N GLU A 46 9.02 -0.19 4.64
CA GLU A 46 10.00 -0.36 3.57
C GLU A 46 9.37 -0.97 2.32
N ASN A 47 8.51 -1.98 2.49
CA ASN A 47 7.85 -2.65 1.38
C ASN A 47 6.86 -1.72 0.66
N ILE A 48 6.09 -0.91 1.41
CA ILE A 48 5.23 0.14 0.80
C ILE A 48 6.09 1.06 -0.08
N GLN A 49 7.20 1.56 0.44
CA GLN A 49 8.09 2.45 -0.32
C GLN A 49 8.68 1.76 -1.55
N LYS A 50 9.13 0.50 -1.44
CA LYS A 50 9.62 -0.29 -2.58
C LYS A 50 8.55 -0.42 -3.66
N VAL A 51 7.32 -0.77 -3.30
CA VAL A 51 6.19 -0.89 -4.24
C VAL A 51 5.87 0.45 -4.91
N LEU A 52 5.76 1.53 -4.13
CA LEU A 52 5.47 2.87 -4.68
C LEU A 52 6.60 3.37 -5.61
N SER A 53 7.86 3.08 -5.28
CA SER A 53 9.02 3.41 -6.12
C SER A 53 8.99 2.67 -7.46
N LEU A 54 8.49 1.43 -7.46
CA LEU A 54 8.37 0.59 -8.64
C LEU A 54 7.25 1.09 -9.57
N ILE A 55 6.07 1.37 -9.00
CA ILE A 55 4.90 1.72 -9.81
C ILE A 55 4.81 3.20 -10.19
N ARG A 56 5.49 4.09 -9.45
CA ARG A 56 5.52 5.55 -9.65
C ARG A 56 4.12 6.12 -9.90
N PRO A 57 3.22 6.07 -8.90
CA PRO A 57 1.84 6.45 -9.11
C PRO A 57 1.74 7.96 -9.40
N ALA A 58 0.81 8.34 -10.28
CA ALA A 58 0.60 9.74 -10.65
C ALA A 58 0.16 10.62 -9.47
N SER A 59 -0.48 10.01 -8.46
CA SER A 59 -0.80 10.64 -7.18
C SER A 59 -0.16 9.82 -6.08
N HIS A 60 0.57 10.47 -5.17
CA HIS A 60 1.07 9.82 -3.97
C HIS A 60 -0.06 9.65 -2.94
N PRO A 61 -0.27 8.44 -2.38
CA PRO A 61 -1.20 8.24 -1.28
C PRO A 61 -0.61 8.84 0.00
N LEU A 62 -1.48 9.09 0.99
CA LEU A 62 -1.03 9.23 2.37
C LEU A 62 -0.51 7.87 2.87
N ILE A 63 0.61 7.86 3.60
CA ILE A 63 1.14 6.63 4.22
C ILE A 63 1.17 6.85 5.72
N THR A 64 0.54 5.97 6.50
CA THR A 64 0.51 6.09 7.96
C THR A 64 0.83 4.79 8.67
N LYS A 65 1.35 4.91 9.90
CA LYS A 65 1.59 3.78 10.79
C LYS A 65 0.32 3.37 11.53
N GLY A 66 -0.03 2.09 11.43
CA GLY A 66 -1.09 1.42 12.19
C GLY A 66 -0.55 0.79 13.47
N ALA A 67 -1.26 -0.22 13.98
CA ALA A 67 -0.88 -0.94 15.19
C ALA A 67 0.37 -1.82 14.98
N ASP A 68 1.25 -1.81 15.99
CA ASP A 68 2.33 -2.80 16.18
C ASP A 68 1.78 -4.12 16.72
#